data_AF-A0A1I1SHD2-F1
#
_entry.id   AF-A0A1I1SHD2-F1
#
_cell.length_a   1.000
_cell.length_b   1.000
_cell.length_c   1.000
_cell.angle_alpha   90.00
_cell.angle_beta   90.00
_cell.angle_gamma   90.00
#
_symmetry.space_group_name_H-M   'P 1'
#
loop_
_entity.id
_entity.type
_entity.pdbx_description
1 polymer ?
#
loop_
_entity_poly.entity_id
_entity_poly.type
_entity_poly.pdbx_seq_one_letter_code
_entity_poly.pdbx_strand_id
1 'polypeptide(L)'
;MTDVPRAGWSALTLRVMRSTGWYPERSVPVTRWEEPVRAELGLGMHDAVRRFLTEFGGLSTDEWTPGPIMPQSPFRLDPRVAVADREAFARFKESAGARLYPLGHADSGASRLGMSEDGAVWIGTGDGGAQLLADTGVLALEKLVMERHTDAPLPFVLAGDHLEFPGETVPVGARAGSGARWSAEADWMLRRSGWFPGRSVSTAQWEQVLRENDEGFEANEAARRFLTEFGGLELNTKGPGRTMARSPVRLDPLVAKLDFEIFDFLSEEAGTYLYPIGDAVQANQYLGMAENGAVYFGMDVVELLADTADEALDKLIRGIR
;
A
#
# COMPACT_ATOMS: atom_id res chain seq x y z
N MET A 1 18.37 -20.92 -9.83
CA MET A 1 17.46 -21.92 -9.20
C MET A 1 16.08 -21.70 -9.79
N THR A 2 15.55 -22.67 -10.52
CA THR A 2 14.18 -22.65 -11.04
C THR A 2 13.20 -22.66 -9.88
N ASP A 3 12.38 -21.61 -9.76
CA ASP A 3 11.40 -21.43 -8.67
C ASP A 3 10.17 -22.29 -9.00
N VAL A 4 10.17 -23.54 -8.53
CA VAL A 4 9.07 -24.47 -8.76
C VAL A 4 7.95 -24.16 -7.77
N PRO A 5 6.69 -24.04 -8.22
CA PRO A 5 5.54 -23.85 -7.34
C PRO A 5 5.48 -24.92 -6.26
N ARG A 6 5.26 -24.51 -5.00
CA ARG A 6 4.93 -25.45 -3.92
C ARG A 6 3.59 -26.11 -4.25
N ALA A 7 3.43 -27.39 -3.92
CA ALA A 7 2.14 -28.07 -4.07
C ALA A 7 1.04 -27.27 -3.36
N GLY A 8 0.03 -26.84 -4.13
CA GLY A 8 -1.09 -26.03 -3.64
C GLY A 8 -0.93 -24.51 -3.81
N TRP A 9 0.20 -24.01 -4.32
CA TRP A 9 0.40 -22.59 -4.61
C TRP A 9 0.51 -22.30 -6.09
N SER A 10 -0.13 -21.22 -6.53
CA SER A 10 0.13 -20.63 -7.83
C SER A 10 1.51 -19.95 -7.88
N ALA A 11 1.99 -19.68 -9.10
CA ALA A 11 3.22 -18.90 -9.28
C ALA A 11 3.11 -17.48 -8.69
N LEU A 12 1.89 -16.91 -8.63
CA LEU A 12 1.65 -15.63 -8.00
C LEU A 12 1.81 -15.72 -6.48
N THR A 13 1.18 -16.70 -5.84
CA THR A 13 1.33 -16.92 -4.39
C THR A 13 2.77 -17.14 -4.01
N LEU A 14 3.51 -17.92 -4.78
CA LEU A 14 4.94 -18.07 -4.56
C LEU A 14 5.66 -16.71 -4.60
N ARG A 15 5.39 -15.88 -5.62
CA ARG A 15 5.99 -14.56 -5.76
C ARG A 15 5.64 -13.62 -4.61
N VAL A 16 4.37 -13.56 -4.20
CA VAL A 16 3.92 -12.71 -3.08
C VAL A 16 4.56 -13.18 -1.78
N MET A 17 4.57 -14.48 -1.51
CA MET A 17 5.21 -15.00 -0.31
C MET A 17 6.70 -14.66 -0.29
N ARG A 18 7.43 -14.80 -1.41
CA ARG A 18 8.83 -14.36 -1.52
C ARG A 18 9.03 -12.89 -1.20
N SER A 19 8.17 -12.01 -1.72
CA SER A 19 8.30 -10.57 -1.48
C SER A 19 8.01 -10.18 -0.03
N THR A 20 7.21 -10.96 0.69
CA THR A 20 7.01 -10.79 2.16
C THR A 20 8.19 -11.31 2.99
N GLY A 21 9.23 -11.87 2.36
CA GLY A 21 10.41 -12.43 3.03
C GLY A 21 10.33 -13.92 3.33
N TRP A 22 9.40 -14.66 2.72
CA TRP A 22 9.39 -16.13 2.82
C TRP A 22 10.46 -16.75 1.89
N TYR A 23 11.01 -17.87 2.33
CA TYR A 23 11.89 -18.72 1.53
C TYR A 23 11.75 -20.19 1.97
N PRO A 24 12.06 -21.17 1.10
CA PRO A 24 12.07 -22.59 1.47
C PRO A 24 12.94 -22.81 2.70
N GLU A 25 12.48 -23.63 3.62
CA GLU A 25 13.17 -23.95 4.88
C GLU A 25 13.25 -22.78 5.88
N ARG A 26 12.54 -21.67 5.63
CA ARG A 26 12.35 -20.62 6.64
C ARG A 26 11.84 -21.23 7.94
N SER A 27 12.50 -20.88 9.04
CA SER A 27 12.15 -21.32 10.38
C SER A 27 12.35 -20.16 11.35
N VAL A 28 11.29 -19.77 12.05
CA VAL A 28 11.30 -18.70 13.06
C VAL A 28 10.87 -19.23 14.42
N PRO A 29 11.44 -18.68 15.52
CA PRO A 29 11.04 -19.08 16.86
C PRO A 29 9.61 -18.61 17.16
N VAL A 30 8.79 -19.55 17.64
CA VAL A 30 7.36 -19.30 17.93
C VAL A 30 7.11 -18.88 19.39
N THR A 31 8.11 -19.00 20.27
CA THR A 31 8.00 -18.68 21.70
C THR A 31 7.50 -17.26 21.95
N ARG A 32 7.94 -16.31 21.11
CA ARG A 32 7.50 -14.90 21.13
C ARG A 32 5.98 -14.71 20.97
N TRP A 33 5.28 -15.69 20.42
CA TRP A 33 3.82 -15.70 20.29
C TRP A 33 3.15 -16.62 21.29
N GLU A 34 3.78 -17.76 21.58
CA GLU A 34 3.23 -18.77 22.48
C GLU A 34 3.09 -18.26 23.91
N GLU A 35 4.09 -17.56 24.45
CA GLU A 35 4.04 -17.08 25.84
C GLU A 35 2.95 -16.01 26.05
N PRO A 36 2.86 -14.92 25.24
CA PRO A 36 1.83 -13.93 25.43
C PRO A 36 0.41 -14.49 25.22
N VAL A 37 0.20 -15.31 24.19
CA VAL A 37 -1.12 -15.90 23.91
C VAL A 37 -1.54 -16.85 25.04
N ARG A 38 -0.62 -17.67 25.56
CA ARG A 38 -0.92 -18.54 26.71
C ARG A 38 -1.24 -17.73 27.97
N ALA A 39 -0.44 -16.70 28.27
CA ALA A 39 -0.63 -15.89 29.47
C ALA A 39 -1.94 -15.09 29.43
N GLU A 40 -2.29 -14.54 28.27
CA GLU A 40 -3.34 -13.53 28.15
C GLU A 40 -4.68 -14.07 27.63
N LEU A 41 -4.65 -15.16 26.86
CA LEU A 41 -5.83 -15.81 26.29
C LEU A 41 -6.05 -17.23 26.85
N GLY A 42 -5.09 -17.79 27.61
CA GLY A 42 -5.19 -19.15 28.14
C GLY A 42 -5.12 -20.24 27.07
N LEU A 43 -4.60 -19.94 25.88
CA LEU A 43 -4.58 -20.87 24.75
C LEU A 43 -3.21 -21.54 24.58
N GLY A 44 -3.20 -22.86 24.43
CA GLY A 44 -2.01 -23.64 24.10
C GLY A 44 -1.82 -23.75 22.59
N MET A 45 -0.58 -23.60 22.11
CA MET A 45 -0.25 -23.72 20.69
C MET A 45 -0.23 -25.20 20.26
N HIS A 46 -1.12 -25.56 19.32
CA HIS A 46 -1.19 -26.89 18.73
C HIS A 46 -0.02 -27.17 17.78
N ASP A 47 0.26 -28.44 17.49
CA ASP A 47 1.35 -28.84 16.59
C ASP A 47 1.17 -28.36 15.15
N ALA A 48 -0.08 -28.33 14.63
CA ALA A 48 -0.37 -27.78 13.32
C ALA A 48 -0.01 -26.29 13.24
N VAL A 49 -0.41 -25.53 14.26
CA VAL A 49 -0.13 -24.10 14.41
C VAL A 49 1.36 -23.86 14.57
N ARG A 50 2.04 -24.65 15.40
CA ARG A 50 3.48 -24.55 15.62
C ARG A 50 4.23 -24.73 14.30
N ARG A 51 3.94 -25.78 13.55
CA ARG A 51 4.54 -26.02 12.22
C ARG A 51 4.27 -24.86 11.27
N PHE A 52 3.02 -24.38 11.21
CA PHE A 52 2.65 -23.27 10.34
C PHE A 52 3.36 -21.96 10.71
N LEU A 53 3.35 -21.56 11.98
CA LEU A 53 3.96 -20.31 12.43
C LEU A 53 5.49 -20.36 12.45
N THR A 54 6.10 -21.52 12.65
CA THR A 54 7.54 -21.69 12.44
C THR A 54 7.93 -21.34 11.02
N GLU A 55 7.11 -21.70 10.03
CA GLU A 55 7.43 -21.41 8.63
C GLU A 55 6.97 -20.01 8.18
N PHE A 56 5.76 -19.60 8.54
CA PHE A 56 5.08 -18.41 7.97
C PHE A 56 4.85 -17.28 8.96
N GLY A 57 5.06 -17.52 10.25
CA GLY A 57 4.77 -16.52 11.27
C GLY A 57 5.60 -15.25 11.07
N GLY A 58 4.97 -14.10 11.31
CA GLY A 58 5.53 -12.76 11.14
C GLY A 58 5.54 -12.24 9.71
N LEU A 59 5.08 -13.01 8.72
CA LEU A 59 4.88 -12.51 7.36
C LEU A 59 3.64 -11.60 7.29
N SER A 60 3.70 -10.60 6.42
CA SER A 60 2.64 -9.60 6.29
C SER A 60 2.58 -9.06 4.87
N THR A 61 1.37 -8.88 4.35
CA THR A 61 1.06 -8.17 3.11
C THR A 61 0.42 -6.79 3.37
N ASP A 62 0.33 -6.32 4.61
CA ASP A 62 -0.22 -4.99 4.93
C ASP A 62 0.50 -3.83 4.21
N GLU A 63 1.81 -3.97 3.97
CA GLU A 63 2.62 -2.99 3.22
C GLU A 63 2.67 -3.26 1.71
N TRP A 64 2.06 -4.37 1.28
CA TRP A 64 1.96 -4.73 -0.12
C TRP A 64 0.74 -4.02 -0.72
N THR A 65 0.97 -3.15 -1.69
CA THR A 65 -0.14 -2.55 -2.45
C THR A 65 -0.79 -3.68 -3.27
N PRO A 66 -2.07 -4.04 -3.04
CA PRO A 66 -2.76 -4.98 -3.92
C PRO A 66 -2.67 -4.41 -5.33
N GLY A 67 -1.95 -5.12 -6.22
CA GLY A 67 -1.87 -4.69 -7.60
C GLY A 67 -3.28 -4.64 -8.19
N PRO A 68 -3.58 -3.73 -9.13
CA PRO A 68 -4.92 -3.48 -9.67
C PRO A 68 -5.52 -4.65 -10.49
N ILE A 69 -4.90 -5.84 -10.44
CA ILE A 69 -5.22 -7.00 -11.29
C ILE A 69 -5.70 -8.18 -10.45
N MET A 70 -5.40 -8.25 -9.14
CA MET A 70 -5.61 -9.47 -8.36
C MET A 70 -6.45 -9.23 -7.09
N PRO A 71 -7.52 -10.02 -6.86
CA PRO A 71 -8.24 -10.00 -5.60
C PRO A 71 -7.33 -10.55 -4.50
N GLN A 72 -6.95 -9.71 -3.55
CA GLN A 72 -6.18 -10.11 -2.37
C GLN A 72 -6.82 -9.56 -1.10
N SER A 73 -6.84 -10.37 -0.05
CA SER A 73 -7.12 -9.95 1.31
C SER A 73 -5.79 -9.67 2.02
N PRO A 74 -5.42 -8.39 2.29
CA PRO A 74 -4.19 -8.09 3.01
C PRO A 74 -4.19 -8.79 4.36
N PHE A 75 -3.09 -9.43 4.72
CA PHE A 75 -3.01 -10.25 5.91
C PHE A 75 -1.70 -10.05 6.66
N ARG A 76 -1.74 -10.30 7.96
CA ARG A 76 -0.57 -10.37 8.84
C ARG A 76 -0.66 -11.62 9.70
N LEU A 77 0.40 -12.41 9.70
CA LEU A 77 0.53 -13.61 10.52
C LEU A 77 1.22 -13.29 11.85
N ASP A 78 0.55 -12.54 12.71
CA ASP A 78 1.02 -12.25 14.07
C ASP A 78 -0.06 -12.61 15.11
N PRO A 79 0.06 -13.73 15.84
CA PRO A 79 -0.89 -14.10 16.88
C PRO A 79 -1.15 -13.04 17.96
N ARG A 80 -0.25 -12.06 18.15
CA ARG A 80 -0.39 -11.02 19.19
C ARG A 80 -1.52 -10.04 18.92
N VAL A 81 -2.00 -9.89 17.67
CA VAL A 81 -3.18 -9.04 17.44
C VAL A 81 -4.43 -9.54 18.16
N ALA A 82 -4.55 -10.86 18.37
CA ALA A 82 -5.64 -11.41 19.18
C ALA A 82 -5.52 -11.07 20.67
N VAL A 83 -4.31 -10.79 21.17
CA VAL A 83 -4.10 -10.34 22.57
C VAL A 83 -4.52 -8.88 22.73
N ALA A 84 -4.31 -8.06 21.70
CA ALA A 84 -4.73 -6.66 21.68
C ALA A 84 -6.26 -6.52 21.59
N ASP A 85 -6.94 -7.45 20.92
CA ASP A 85 -8.41 -7.47 20.77
C ASP A 85 -9.00 -8.83 21.20
N ARG A 86 -8.94 -9.09 22.51
CA ARG A 86 -9.33 -10.37 23.12
C ARG A 86 -10.80 -10.67 22.96
N GLU A 87 -11.64 -9.65 23.13
CA GLU A 87 -13.09 -9.81 23.12
C GLU A 87 -13.59 -10.19 21.73
N ALA A 88 -13.09 -9.53 20.68
CA ALA A 88 -13.51 -9.89 19.34
C ALA A 88 -12.92 -11.23 18.87
N PHE A 89 -11.71 -11.59 19.34
CA PHE A 89 -11.20 -12.95 19.11
C PHE A 89 -12.01 -14.03 19.84
N ALA A 90 -12.49 -13.76 21.06
CA ALA A 90 -13.36 -14.67 21.79
C ALA A 90 -14.67 -14.91 21.03
N ARG A 91 -15.33 -13.84 20.53
CA ARG A 91 -16.55 -13.94 19.72
C ARG A 91 -16.32 -14.71 18.42
N PHE A 92 -15.22 -14.42 17.72
CA PHE A 92 -14.81 -15.17 16.53
C PHE A 92 -14.66 -16.67 16.83
N LYS A 93 -13.96 -17.04 17.90
CA LYS A 93 -13.76 -18.45 18.30
C LYS A 93 -15.08 -19.14 18.63
N GLU A 94 -15.96 -18.47 19.37
CA GLU A 94 -17.27 -18.99 19.72
C GLU A 94 -18.11 -19.29 18.48
N SER A 95 -18.13 -18.35 17.53
CA SER A 95 -18.88 -18.50 16.28
C SER A 95 -18.36 -19.61 15.35
N ALA A 96 -17.07 -19.96 15.44
CA ALA A 96 -16.48 -21.03 14.64
C ALA A 96 -16.90 -22.43 15.10
N GLY A 97 -17.33 -22.58 16.36
CA GLY A 97 -17.59 -23.90 16.96
C GLY A 97 -16.35 -24.80 17.02
N ALA A 98 -15.14 -24.25 16.83
CA ALA A 98 -13.88 -24.97 16.79
C ALA A 98 -12.87 -24.43 17.81
N ARG A 99 -11.93 -25.28 18.23
CA ARG A 99 -10.80 -24.85 19.06
C ARG A 99 -9.76 -24.17 18.16
N LEU A 100 -9.81 -22.84 18.11
CA LEU A 100 -8.91 -22.03 17.28
C LEU A 100 -7.78 -21.42 18.10
N TYR A 101 -6.57 -21.50 17.54
CA TYR A 101 -5.44 -20.68 17.95
C TYR A 101 -5.29 -19.49 16.99
N PRO A 102 -5.03 -18.26 17.47
CA PRO A 102 -4.91 -17.10 16.61
C PRO A 102 -3.68 -17.19 15.71
N LEU A 103 -3.85 -16.97 14.40
CA LEU A 103 -2.75 -16.79 13.46
C LEU A 103 -2.42 -15.33 13.21
N GLY A 104 -3.43 -14.45 13.29
CA GLY A 104 -3.30 -13.03 13.00
C GLY A 104 -4.58 -12.46 12.41
N HIS A 105 -4.46 -11.54 11.45
CA HIS A 105 -5.59 -10.87 10.81
C HIS A 105 -5.50 -10.88 9.29
N ALA A 106 -6.65 -10.69 8.66
CA ALA A 106 -6.83 -10.45 7.23
C ALA A 106 -7.71 -9.19 7.02
N ASP A 107 -7.91 -8.80 5.76
CA ASP A 107 -8.77 -7.68 5.37
C ASP A 107 -8.39 -6.37 6.07
N SER A 108 -7.09 -6.08 6.12
CA SER A 108 -6.53 -4.89 6.79
C SER A 108 -6.92 -4.78 8.28
N GLY A 109 -7.10 -5.93 8.94
CA GLY A 109 -7.43 -6.02 10.36
C GLY A 109 -8.91 -6.23 10.67
N ALA A 110 -9.80 -6.18 9.66
CA ALA A 110 -11.23 -6.40 9.86
C ALA A 110 -11.55 -7.85 10.23
N SER A 111 -10.81 -8.79 9.64
CA SER A 111 -11.03 -10.23 9.80
C SER A 111 -9.95 -10.88 10.63
N ARG A 112 -10.33 -11.84 11.48
CA ARG A 112 -9.41 -12.63 12.30
C ARG A 112 -9.13 -13.96 11.63
N LEU A 113 -7.89 -14.42 11.74
CA LEU A 113 -7.47 -15.74 11.27
C LEU A 113 -7.22 -16.64 12.46
N GLY A 114 -7.83 -17.82 12.45
CA GLY A 114 -7.62 -18.86 13.45
C GLY A 114 -7.35 -20.20 12.80
N MET A 115 -6.51 -21.03 13.41
CA MET A 115 -6.25 -22.39 12.95
C MET A 115 -6.65 -23.40 14.02
N SER A 116 -7.36 -24.44 13.60
CA SER A 116 -7.72 -25.58 14.43
C SER A 116 -6.59 -26.61 14.53
N GLU A 117 -6.75 -27.56 15.44
CA GLU A 117 -5.75 -28.59 15.73
C GLU A 117 -5.42 -29.51 14.55
N ASP A 118 -6.40 -29.72 13.65
CA ASP A 118 -6.27 -30.46 12.39
C ASP A 118 -5.57 -29.65 11.28
N GLY A 119 -5.32 -28.35 11.49
CA GLY A 119 -4.65 -27.47 10.55
C GLY A 119 -5.58 -26.69 9.61
N ALA A 120 -6.90 -26.84 9.76
CA ALA A 120 -7.86 -26.03 9.03
C ALA A 120 -7.82 -24.58 9.51
N VAL A 121 -7.94 -23.64 8.55
CA VAL A 121 -7.90 -22.20 8.81
C VAL A 121 -9.28 -21.61 8.64
N TRP A 122 -9.65 -20.78 9.60
CA TRP A 122 -10.91 -20.06 9.69
C TRP A 122 -10.65 -18.56 9.60
N ILE A 123 -11.57 -17.86 8.94
CA ILE A 123 -11.58 -16.40 8.84
C ILE A 123 -12.93 -15.87 9.31
N GLY A 124 -12.97 -14.71 9.95
CA GLY A 124 -14.25 -14.10 10.30
C GLY A 124 -14.10 -12.75 10.99
N THR A 125 -15.14 -11.93 10.85
CA THR A 125 -15.30 -10.74 11.69
C THR A 125 -15.91 -11.21 13.01
N GLY A 126 -15.51 -10.60 14.14
CA GLY A 126 -15.99 -11.02 15.47
C GLY A 126 -17.52 -11.05 15.59
N ASP A 127 -18.23 -10.31 14.73
CA ASP A 127 -19.69 -10.17 14.72
C ASP A 127 -20.38 -10.87 13.54
N GLY A 128 -19.67 -11.13 12.44
CA GLY A 128 -20.23 -11.72 11.21
C GLY A 128 -20.14 -13.24 11.13
N GLY A 129 -19.60 -13.88 12.17
CA GLY A 129 -19.39 -15.32 12.22
C GLY A 129 -18.09 -15.77 11.54
N ALA A 130 -17.53 -16.86 12.06
CA ALA A 130 -16.36 -17.50 11.49
C ALA A 130 -16.76 -18.49 10.39
N GLN A 131 -16.02 -18.46 9.29
CA GLN A 131 -16.16 -19.38 8.18
C GLN A 131 -14.85 -20.12 7.93
N LEU A 132 -14.95 -21.36 7.45
CA LEU A 132 -13.80 -22.14 7.02
C LEU A 132 -13.20 -21.48 5.78
N LEU A 133 -11.96 -21.04 5.88
CA LEU A 133 -11.21 -20.49 4.76
C LEU A 133 -10.63 -21.61 3.90
N ALA A 134 -9.88 -22.53 4.52
CA ALA A 134 -9.29 -23.68 3.84
C ALA A 134 -8.91 -24.80 4.82
N ASP A 135 -8.80 -26.04 4.31
CA ASP A 135 -8.47 -27.21 5.13
C ASP A 135 -7.01 -27.25 5.61
N THR A 136 -6.13 -26.43 5.02
CA THR A 136 -4.73 -26.33 5.42
C THR A 136 -4.24 -24.89 5.37
N GLY A 137 -3.23 -24.56 6.19
CA GLY A 137 -2.59 -23.24 6.16
C GLY A 137 -1.97 -22.87 4.81
N VAL A 138 -1.45 -23.83 4.05
CA VAL A 138 -0.89 -23.58 2.71
C VAL A 138 -1.98 -23.13 1.74
N LEU A 139 -3.12 -23.82 1.72
CA LEU A 139 -4.28 -23.43 0.89
C LEU A 139 -4.93 -22.14 1.38
N ALA A 140 -4.90 -21.87 2.69
CA ALA A 140 -5.39 -20.61 3.23
C ALA A 140 -4.58 -19.42 2.71
N LEU A 141 -3.25 -19.57 2.61
CA LEU A 141 -2.39 -18.54 2.01
C LEU A 141 -2.66 -18.37 0.51
N GLU A 142 -2.87 -19.46 -0.24
CA GLU A 142 -3.31 -19.37 -1.63
C GLU A 142 -4.60 -18.54 -1.73
N LYS A 143 -5.61 -18.87 -0.92
CA LYS A 143 -6.88 -18.13 -0.94
C LYS A 143 -6.75 -16.68 -0.51
N LEU A 144 -5.97 -16.36 0.52
CA LEU A 144 -5.77 -14.97 0.93
C LEU A 144 -5.09 -14.13 -0.17
N VAL A 145 -4.24 -14.77 -0.98
CA VAL A 145 -3.54 -14.13 -2.10
C VAL A 145 -4.39 -14.08 -3.37
N MET A 146 -5.23 -15.09 -3.61
CA MET A 146 -5.95 -15.28 -4.87
C MET A 146 -7.44 -14.91 -4.80
N GLU A 147 -8.00 -14.83 -3.60
CA GLU A 147 -9.41 -14.52 -3.33
C GLU A 147 -9.50 -13.28 -2.45
N ARG A 148 -10.64 -12.60 -2.55
CA ARG A 148 -10.93 -11.40 -1.77
C ARG A 148 -12.12 -11.67 -0.87
N HIS A 149 -11.94 -11.49 0.43
CA HIS A 149 -12.96 -11.67 1.45
C HIS A 149 -13.48 -10.36 2.05
N THR A 150 -12.98 -9.20 1.58
CA THR A 150 -13.42 -7.88 2.04
C THR A 150 -14.45 -7.23 1.09
N ASP A 151 -15.49 -6.63 1.68
CA ASP A 151 -16.51 -5.79 1.03
C ASP A 151 -16.02 -4.35 0.73
N ALA A 152 -14.74 -4.04 0.98
CA ALA A 152 -14.18 -2.77 0.50
C ALA A 152 -14.51 -2.65 -1.00
N PRO A 153 -14.96 -1.51 -1.54
CA PRO A 153 -15.25 -1.42 -2.96
C PRO A 153 -14.01 -1.81 -3.79
N LEU A 154 -14.16 -2.71 -4.77
CA LEU A 154 -13.11 -2.91 -5.77
C LEU A 154 -12.98 -1.59 -6.54
N PRO A 155 -11.76 -1.16 -6.92
CA PRO A 155 -11.63 -0.05 -7.84
C PRO A 155 -12.20 -0.42 -9.22
N PHE A 156 -12.42 -1.69 -9.52
CA PHE A 156 -12.80 -2.18 -10.85
C PHE A 156 -13.93 -3.23 -10.80
N VAL A 157 -14.71 -3.30 -11.88
CA VAL A 157 -15.76 -4.26 -12.21
C VAL A 157 -15.24 -5.17 -13.32
N LEU A 158 -15.58 -6.46 -13.27
CA LEU A 158 -15.26 -7.39 -14.36
C LEU A 158 -16.12 -7.08 -15.60
N ALA A 159 -15.48 -6.68 -16.70
CA ALA A 159 -16.08 -6.41 -18.00
C ALA A 159 -15.55 -7.45 -19.01
N GLY A 160 -16.27 -8.57 -19.15
CA GLY A 160 -15.82 -9.66 -20.01
C GLY A 160 -14.58 -10.37 -19.45
N ASP A 161 -13.44 -10.24 -20.15
CA ASP A 161 -12.15 -10.86 -19.81
C ASP A 161 -11.14 -9.90 -19.15
N HIS A 162 -11.53 -8.65 -18.91
CA HIS A 162 -10.70 -7.63 -18.29
C HIS A 162 -11.49 -6.84 -17.23
N LEU A 163 -10.77 -6.04 -16.44
CA LEU A 163 -11.29 -5.29 -15.31
C LEU A 163 -11.38 -3.80 -15.71
N GLU A 164 -12.55 -3.18 -15.53
CA GLU A 164 -12.87 -1.77 -15.86
C GLU A 164 -13.22 -0.98 -14.60
N PHE A 165 -12.95 0.31 -14.51
CA PHE A 165 -13.42 1.12 -13.36
C PHE A 165 -14.94 1.35 -13.48
N PRO A 166 -15.75 1.31 -12.39
CA PRO A 166 -17.17 1.66 -12.50
C PRO A 166 -17.32 3.09 -13.06
N GLY A 167 -17.77 3.19 -14.32
CA GLY A 167 -17.86 4.45 -15.08
C GLY A 167 -17.30 4.41 -16.51
N GLU A 168 -16.63 3.34 -16.93
CA GLU A 168 -15.98 3.23 -18.24
C GLU A 168 -16.93 3.00 -19.44
N THR A 169 -18.24 2.84 -19.23
CA THR A 169 -19.19 2.75 -20.35
C THR A 169 -19.56 4.15 -20.88
N VAL A 170 -18.68 4.73 -21.69
CA VAL A 170 -19.10 5.66 -22.74
C VAL A 170 -18.81 4.98 -24.08
N PRO A 171 -19.80 4.83 -24.98
CA PRO A 171 -19.63 4.09 -26.22
C PRO A 171 -18.49 4.63 -27.08
N VAL A 172 -17.75 3.72 -27.70
CA VAL A 172 -16.75 3.98 -28.74
C VAL A 172 -17.45 4.67 -29.93
N GLY A 173 -17.51 5.99 -29.87
CA GLY A 173 -18.25 6.85 -30.79
C GLY A 173 -18.18 8.34 -30.41
N ALA A 174 -17.84 8.66 -29.16
CA ALA A 174 -17.58 10.03 -28.71
C ALA A 174 -16.09 10.25 -28.40
N ARG A 175 -15.20 10.01 -29.38
CA ARG A 175 -13.88 10.64 -29.35
C ARG A 175 -14.02 12.08 -29.87
N ALA A 176 -14.40 12.97 -28.96
CA ALA A 176 -14.33 14.41 -29.17
C ALA A 176 -14.10 15.13 -27.81
N GLY A 177 -12.82 15.35 -27.45
CA GLY A 177 -12.36 16.38 -26.49
C GLY A 177 -12.67 16.16 -24.98
N SER A 178 -11.61 16.25 -24.16
CA SER A 178 -11.53 16.11 -22.68
C SER A 178 -11.54 14.67 -22.13
N GLY A 179 -10.58 14.16 -21.35
CA GLY A 179 -9.42 14.77 -20.69
C GLY A 179 -9.32 14.26 -19.24
N ALA A 180 -9.22 12.94 -19.02
CA ALA A 180 -8.98 12.42 -17.67
C ALA A 180 -7.59 12.89 -17.21
N ARG A 181 -7.54 13.61 -16.07
CA ARG A 181 -6.30 14.20 -15.51
C ARG A 181 -5.21 13.15 -15.30
N TRP A 182 -5.58 11.95 -14.85
CA TRP A 182 -4.69 10.83 -14.56
C TRP A 182 -5.43 9.49 -14.71
N SER A 183 -4.75 8.36 -14.50
CA SER A 183 -5.37 7.04 -14.51
C SER A 183 -6.30 6.81 -13.33
N ALA A 184 -7.18 5.81 -13.43
CA ALA A 184 -8.06 5.45 -12.35
C ALA A 184 -7.31 4.89 -11.10
N GLU A 185 -6.13 4.27 -11.30
CA GLU A 185 -5.23 3.87 -10.19
C GLU A 185 -4.75 5.09 -9.41
N ALA A 186 -4.40 6.18 -10.11
CA ALA A 186 -4.00 7.44 -9.51
C ALA A 186 -5.15 8.13 -8.77
N ASP A 187 -6.35 8.22 -9.38
CA ASP A 187 -7.53 8.82 -8.74
C ASP A 187 -7.88 8.12 -7.42
N TRP A 188 -7.89 6.79 -7.43
CA TRP A 188 -8.17 5.99 -6.24
C TRP A 188 -7.13 6.19 -5.14
N MET A 189 -5.84 6.17 -5.50
CA MET A 189 -4.76 6.32 -4.51
C MET A 189 -4.79 7.71 -3.89
N LEU A 190 -4.98 8.77 -4.70
CA LEU A 190 -5.14 10.13 -4.22
C LEU A 190 -6.30 10.22 -3.21
N ARG A 191 -7.46 9.65 -3.54
CA ARG A 191 -8.62 9.63 -2.62
C ARG A 191 -8.33 8.92 -1.32
N ARG A 192 -7.66 7.76 -1.38
CA ARG A 192 -7.27 6.99 -0.19
C ARG A 192 -6.28 7.76 0.69
N SER A 193 -5.42 8.57 0.08
CA SER A 193 -4.49 9.47 0.79
C SER A 193 -5.15 10.73 1.33
N GLY A 194 -6.48 10.91 1.17
CA GLY A 194 -7.24 12.03 1.71
C GLY A 194 -7.52 13.16 0.72
N TRP A 195 -7.26 12.96 -0.58
CA TRP A 195 -7.66 13.90 -1.61
C TRP A 195 -9.15 13.75 -1.98
N PHE A 196 -9.78 14.84 -2.38
CA PHE A 196 -11.12 14.83 -2.98
C PHE A 196 -11.25 16.00 -3.97
N PRO A 197 -12.09 15.91 -5.00
CA PRO A 197 -12.31 17.01 -5.94
C PRO A 197 -12.71 18.30 -5.21
N GLY A 198 -11.99 19.38 -5.48
CA GLY A 198 -12.19 20.67 -4.81
C GLY A 198 -11.51 20.80 -3.43
N ARG A 199 -10.66 19.83 -3.03
CA ARG A 199 -9.76 19.98 -1.89
C ARG A 199 -8.90 21.24 -2.08
N SER A 200 -8.84 22.04 -1.03
CA SER A 200 -8.05 23.28 -0.99
C SER A 200 -7.45 23.42 0.40
N VAL A 201 -6.13 23.42 0.50
CA VAL A 201 -5.37 23.68 1.72
C VAL A 201 -4.61 24.99 1.59
N SER A 202 -4.35 25.66 2.72
CA SER A 202 -3.59 26.91 2.72
C SER A 202 -2.10 26.63 2.54
N THR A 203 -1.46 27.30 1.58
CA THR A 203 0.00 27.26 1.38
C THR A 203 0.76 28.29 2.22
N ALA A 204 0.05 29.23 2.87
CA ALA A 204 0.64 30.41 3.48
C ALA A 204 1.71 30.07 4.54
N GLN A 205 1.49 29.02 5.34
CA GLN A 205 2.46 28.61 6.35
C GLN A 205 3.73 28.03 5.72
N TRP A 206 3.61 27.24 4.65
CA TRP A 206 4.76 26.71 3.94
C TRP A 206 5.58 27.82 3.30
N GLU A 207 4.92 28.74 2.60
CA GLU A 207 5.56 29.88 1.96
C GLU A 207 6.25 30.79 2.99
N GLN A 208 5.62 31.04 4.13
CA GLN A 208 6.22 31.80 5.21
C GLN A 208 7.48 31.12 5.75
N VAL A 209 7.40 29.84 6.10
CA VAL A 209 8.55 29.11 6.66
C VAL A 209 9.69 29.05 5.67
N LEU A 210 9.44 28.76 4.39
CA LEU A 210 10.50 28.69 3.39
C LEU A 210 11.15 30.07 3.15
N ARG A 211 10.35 31.14 3.07
CA ARG A 211 10.86 32.52 2.94
C ARG A 211 11.69 32.99 4.13
N GLU A 212 11.35 32.56 5.34
CA GLU A 212 12.14 32.85 6.55
C GLU A 212 13.52 32.18 6.53
N ASN A 213 13.68 31.07 5.79
CA ASN A 213 14.96 30.36 5.69
C ASN A 213 15.78 30.86 4.48
N ASP A 214 15.12 31.18 3.37
CA ASP A 214 15.75 31.81 2.20
C ASP A 214 14.74 32.67 1.43
N GLU A 215 15.06 33.95 1.20
CA GLU A 215 14.18 34.89 0.51
C GLU A 215 13.94 34.51 -0.97
N GLY A 216 14.76 33.64 -1.56
CA GLY A 216 14.67 33.13 -2.92
C GLY A 216 13.61 32.05 -3.14
N PHE A 217 13.00 31.49 -2.09
CA PHE A 217 11.88 30.55 -2.23
C PHE A 217 10.53 31.25 -2.41
N GLU A 218 10.33 31.84 -3.59
CA GLU A 218 9.03 32.35 -4.00
C GLU A 218 8.22 31.28 -4.74
N ALA A 219 7.06 30.91 -4.18
CA ALA A 219 6.17 29.95 -4.81
C ALA A 219 5.63 30.50 -6.13
N ASN A 220 5.98 29.85 -7.25
CA ASN A 220 5.36 30.11 -8.53
C ASN A 220 3.86 29.71 -8.50
N GLU A 221 3.05 30.27 -9.40
CA GLU A 221 1.60 30.01 -9.39
C GLU A 221 1.26 28.53 -9.60
N ALA A 222 2.04 27.81 -10.40
CA ALA A 222 1.82 26.38 -10.64
C ALA A 222 2.00 25.56 -9.35
N ALA A 223 3.10 25.79 -8.64
CA ALA A 223 3.40 25.16 -7.37
C ALA A 223 2.38 25.53 -6.30
N ARG A 224 1.96 26.80 -6.23
CA ARG A 224 0.90 27.23 -5.30
C ARG A 224 -0.42 26.52 -5.57
N ARG A 225 -0.85 26.43 -6.84
CA ARG A 225 -2.07 25.69 -7.22
C ARG A 225 -1.95 24.20 -6.88
N PHE A 226 -0.82 23.59 -7.21
CA PHE A 226 -0.55 22.19 -6.89
C PHE A 226 -0.61 21.92 -5.38
N LEU A 227 0.12 22.70 -4.59
CA LEU A 227 0.17 22.55 -3.13
C LEU A 227 -1.17 22.89 -2.46
N THR A 228 -1.94 23.82 -3.03
CA THR A 228 -3.32 24.08 -2.59
C THR A 228 -4.20 22.84 -2.76
N GLU A 229 -4.04 22.10 -3.86
CA GLU A 229 -4.87 20.92 -4.14
C GLU A 229 -4.34 19.65 -3.44
N PHE A 230 -3.03 19.42 -3.46
CA PHE A 230 -2.39 18.15 -3.09
C PHE A 230 -1.40 18.24 -1.91
N GLY A 231 -1.06 19.44 -1.46
CA GLY A 231 -0.10 19.62 -0.38
C GLY A 231 -0.55 18.91 0.91
N GLY A 232 0.41 18.34 1.63
CA GLY A 232 0.22 17.56 2.85
C GLY A 232 -0.28 16.13 2.64
N LEU A 233 -0.44 15.65 1.39
CA LEU A 233 -0.78 14.26 1.13
C LEU A 233 0.46 13.35 1.24
N GLU A 234 0.26 12.16 1.78
CA GLU A 234 1.23 11.07 1.76
C GLU A 234 0.71 9.90 0.91
N LEU A 235 1.40 9.63 -0.20
CA LEU A 235 1.11 8.54 -1.11
C LEU A 235 1.95 7.33 -0.69
N ASN A 236 1.36 6.46 0.12
CA ASN A 236 2.01 5.26 0.64
C ASN A 236 2.04 4.10 -0.37
N THR A 237 2.63 4.33 -1.55
CA THR A 237 2.81 3.31 -2.58
C THR A 237 4.15 2.61 -2.42
N LYS A 238 4.14 1.30 -2.14
CA LYS A 238 5.36 0.45 -2.09
C LYS A 238 5.20 -0.79 -2.97
N GLY A 239 6.32 -1.34 -3.43
CA GLY A 239 6.38 -2.61 -4.17
C GLY A 239 6.76 -2.46 -5.65
N PRO A 240 6.65 -3.54 -6.45
CA PRO A 240 6.98 -3.48 -7.88
C PRO A 240 6.01 -2.54 -8.61
N GLY A 241 6.54 -1.53 -9.30
CA GLY A 241 5.77 -0.73 -10.26
C GLY A 241 5.87 -1.31 -11.67
N ARG A 242 5.40 -0.56 -12.67
CA ARG A 242 5.35 -1.03 -14.06
C ARG A 242 6.74 -1.10 -14.70
N THR A 243 7.54 -0.05 -14.55
CA THR A 243 8.91 0.01 -15.08
C THR A 243 9.94 0.32 -14.00
N MET A 244 9.51 0.80 -12.83
CA MET A 244 10.35 1.09 -11.67
C MET A 244 9.65 0.65 -10.38
N ALA A 245 10.39 0.40 -9.30
CA ALA A 245 9.79 0.20 -7.98
C ALA A 245 9.01 1.45 -7.55
N ARG A 246 7.84 1.26 -6.92
CA ARG A 246 7.07 2.34 -6.32
C ARG A 246 7.72 2.74 -5.01
N SER A 247 7.79 4.04 -4.75
CA SER A 247 8.28 4.59 -3.48
C SER A 247 7.20 5.45 -2.84
N PRO A 248 7.14 5.53 -1.50
CA PRO A 248 6.29 6.48 -0.82
C PRO A 248 6.65 7.90 -1.24
N VAL A 249 5.62 8.70 -1.54
CA VAL A 249 5.77 10.11 -1.90
C VAL A 249 5.07 10.96 -0.85
N ARG A 250 5.73 12.01 -0.38
CA ARG A 250 5.14 13.02 0.50
C ARG A 250 5.10 14.34 -0.24
N LEU A 251 3.93 14.95 -0.33
CA LEU A 251 3.73 16.25 -0.98
C LEU A 251 3.85 17.37 0.06
N ASP A 252 5.05 17.54 0.60
CA ASP A 252 5.37 18.52 1.63
C ASP A 252 6.55 19.40 1.20
N PRO A 253 6.32 20.68 0.88
CA PRO A 253 7.37 21.58 0.39
C PRO A 253 8.40 21.91 1.48
N LEU A 254 8.10 21.66 2.76
CA LEU A 254 9.03 21.91 3.87
C LEU A 254 10.24 20.98 3.87
N VAL A 255 10.27 19.97 3.00
CA VAL A 255 11.47 19.16 2.79
C VAL A 255 12.68 20.03 2.40
N ALA A 256 12.47 21.15 1.70
CA ALA A 256 13.55 22.05 1.30
C ALA A 256 14.14 22.89 2.44
N LYS A 257 13.53 22.91 3.64
CA LYS A 257 13.92 23.81 4.73
C LYS A 257 15.40 23.67 5.12
N LEU A 258 15.95 22.46 5.06
CA LEU A 258 17.34 22.17 5.43
C LEU A 258 18.22 21.88 4.20
N ASP A 259 17.65 21.86 3.01
CA ASP A 259 18.23 21.32 1.79
C ASP A 259 18.13 22.34 0.62
N PHE A 260 18.24 23.63 0.93
CA PHE A 260 18.09 24.73 -0.04
C PHE A 260 19.11 24.67 -1.18
N GLU A 261 20.38 24.37 -0.86
CA GLU A 261 21.46 24.26 -1.85
C GLU A 261 21.17 23.17 -2.90
N ILE A 262 20.39 22.16 -2.53
CA ILE A 262 20.00 21.09 -3.45
C ILE A 262 19.03 21.63 -4.49
N PHE A 263 18.03 22.40 -4.08
CA PHE A 263 17.06 22.98 -5.03
C PHE A 263 17.67 24.05 -5.92
N ASP A 264 18.69 24.79 -5.44
CA ASP A 264 19.48 25.70 -6.28
C ASP A 264 20.23 24.92 -7.36
N PHE A 265 20.95 23.86 -6.98
CA PHE A 265 21.65 22.98 -7.90
C PHE A 265 20.70 22.33 -8.92
N LEU A 266 19.57 21.78 -8.47
CA LEU A 266 18.58 21.17 -9.35
C LEU A 266 17.97 22.19 -10.32
N SER A 267 17.76 23.44 -9.88
CA SER A 267 17.26 24.52 -10.73
C SER A 267 18.27 24.94 -11.80
N GLU A 268 19.56 25.02 -11.44
CA GLU A 268 20.64 25.30 -12.39
C GLU A 268 20.75 24.21 -13.46
N GLU A 269 20.79 22.94 -13.05
CA GLU A 269 20.87 21.80 -13.96
C GLU A 269 19.62 21.67 -14.86
N ALA A 270 18.43 21.98 -14.33
CA ALA A 270 17.20 21.96 -15.12
C ALA A 270 17.07 23.15 -16.07
N GLY A 271 17.90 24.19 -15.88
CA GLY A 271 17.82 25.46 -16.61
C GLY A 271 16.53 26.24 -16.31
N THR A 272 15.86 25.97 -15.19
CA THR A 272 14.62 26.62 -14.77
C THR A 272 14.49 26.60 -13.25
N TYR A 273 13.82 27.60 -12.69
CA TYR A 273 13.59 27.66 -11.25
C TYR A 273 12.60 26.59 -10.80
N LEU A 274 13.02 25.72 -9.86
CA LEU A 274 12.21 24.64 -9.32
C LEU A 274 11.78 24.93 -7.89
N TYR A 275 10.47 25.13 -7.69
CA TYR A 275 9.91 25.28 -6.36
C TYR A 275 9.66 23.90 -5.72
N PRO A 276 10.03 23.67 -4.44
CA PRO A 276 9.83 22.38 -3.78
C PRO A 276 8.35 22.05 -3.64
N ILE A 277 7.97 20.83 -3.98
CA ILE A 277 6.59 20.33 -3.82
C ILE A 277 6.51 19.05 -2.97
N GLY A 278 7.63 18.41 -2.66
CA GLY A 278 7.67 17.18 -1.88
C GLY A 278 8.93 16.34 -2.09
N ASP A 279 8.85 15.08 -1.66
CA ASP A 279 9.93 14.10 -1.77
C ASP A 279 9.43 12.67 -1.96
N ALA A 280 10.23 11.86 -2.65
CA ALA A 280 10.07 10.42 -2.73
C ALA A 280 11.03 9.75 -1.72
N VAL A 281 10.58 9.66 -0.46
CA VAL A 281 11.37 9.33 0.74
C VAL A 281 12.33 8.15 0.55
N GLN A 282 11.85 7.03 -0.01
CA GLN A 282 12.68 5.82 -0.18
C GLN A 282 13.62 5.86 -1.38
N ALA A 283 13.30 6.68 -2.39
CA ALA A 283 14.17 6.90 -3.53
C ALA A 283 15.25 7.94 -3.24
N ASN A 284 15.13 8.66 -2.11
CA ASN A 284 16.02 9.76 -1.76
C ASN A 284 16.07 10.80 -2.89
N GLN A 285 14.88 11.19 -3.38
CA GLN A 285 14.71 12.15 -4.47
C GLN A 285 13.75 13.26 -4.02
N TYR A 286 14.11 14.50 -4.31
CA TYR A 286 13.23 15.66 -4.14
C TYR A 286 12.33 15.83 -5.36
N LEU A 287 11.18 16.46 -5.15
CA LEU A 287 10.25 16.85 -6.21
C LEU A 287 10.23 18.38 -6.31
N GLY A 288 10.53 18.89 -7.50
CA GLY A 288 10.50 20.31 -7.82
C GLY A 288 9.52 20.62 -8.94
N MET A 289 8.84 21.76 -8.88
CA MET A 289 7.91 22.22 -9.92
C MET A 289 8.40 23.52 -10.55
N ALA A 290 8.53 23.50 -11.87
CA ALA A 290 8.82 24.68 -12.67
C ALA A 290 7.57 25.56 -12.84
N GLU A 291 7.77 26.82 -13.26
CA GLU A 291 6.68 27.80 -13.44
C GLU A 291 5.63 27.36 -14.47
N ASN A 292 6.04 26.58 -15.48
CA ASN A 292 5.14 26.00 -16.48
C ASN A 292 4.31 24.81 -15.98
N GLY A 293 4.54 24.36 -14.74
CA GLY A 293 3.87 23.20 -14.13
C GLY A 293 4.52 21.85 -14.41
N ALA A 294 5.66 21.83 -15.10
CA ALA A 294 6.47 20.62 -15.25
C ALA A 294 7.06 20.21 -13.90
N VAL A 295 7.08 18.90 -13.66
CA VAL A 295 7.60 18.32 -12.42
C VAL A 295 8.90 17.61 -12.71
N TYR A 296 9.90 17.92 -11.90
CA TYR A 296 11.22 17.33 -11.91
C TYR A 296 11.44 16.55 -10.62
N PHE A 297 12.30 15.55 -10.70
CA PHE A 297 12.80 14.87 -9.51
C PHE A 297 14.32 14.75 -9.55
N GLY A 298 14.95 14.79 -8.39
CA GLY A 298 16.40 14.75 -8.33
C GLY A 298 16.98 14.85 -6.94
N MET A 299 18.27 14.52 -6.83
CA MET A 299 19.12 14.85 -5.68
C MET A 299 20.50 15.25 -6.17
N ASP A 300 21.22 14.30 -6.79
CA ASP A 300 22.54 14.56 -7.39
C ASP A 300 22.47 14.88 -8.89
N VAL A 301 21.35 14.53 -9.53
CA VAL A 301 21.02 14.78 -10.93
C VAL A 301 19.54 15.12 -10.99
N VAL A 302 19.16 16.04 -11.87
CA VAL A 302 17.76 16.40 -12.12
C VAL A 302 17.22 15.70 -13.36
N GLU A 303 16.02 15.15 -13.26
CA GLU A 303 15.30 14.56 -14.39
C GLU A 303 13.88 15.11 -14.47
N LEU A 304 13.41 15.35 -15.70
CA LEU A 304 12.01 15.68 -15.96
C LEU A 304 11.16 14.44 -15.73
N LEU A 305 10.23 14.51 -14.77
CA LEU A 305 9.26 13.44 -14.51
C LEU A 305 8.12 13.48 -15.53
N ALA A 306 7.53 14.67 -15.70
CA ALA A 306 6.45 14.93 -16.65
C ALA A 306 6.26 16.43 -16.89
N ASP A 307 5.68 16.78 -18.03
CA ASP A 307 5.37 18.16 -18.40
C ASP A 307 4.21 18.76 -17.58
N THR A 308 3.43 17.91 -16.89
CA THR A 308 2.31 18.33 -16.06
C THR A 308 2.29 17.61 -14.71
N ALA A 309 1.76 18.28 -13.69
CA ALA A 309 1.62 17.72 -12.35
C ALA A 309 0.72 16.48 -12.30
N ASP A 310 -0.37 16.45 -13.07
CA ASP A 310 -1.29 15.33 -13.08
C ASP A 310 -0.64 14.07 -13.68
N GLU A 311 0.14 14.22 -14.75
CA GLU A 311 0.92 13.13 -15.34
C GLU A 311 2.04 12.68 -14.39
N ALA A 312 2.71 13.61 -13.71
CA ALA A 312 3.75 13.29 -12.73
C ALA A 312 3.20 12.44 -11.58
N LEU A 313 2.04 12.81 -11.02
CA LEU A 313 1.36 12.02 -9.99
C LEU A 313 0.98 10.63 -10.50
N ASP A 314 0.47 10.52 -11.73
CA ASP A 314 0.13 9.23 -12.34
C ASP A 314 1.36 8.32 -12.48
N LYS A 315 2.48 8.87 -12.94
CA LYS A 315 3.75 8.15 -13.09
C LYS A 315 4.29 7.66 -11.74
N LEU A 316 4.29 8.52 -10.72
CA LEU A 316 4.76 8.17 -9.37
C LEU A 316 3.93 7.04 -8.77
N ILE A 317 2.60 7.14 -8.83
CA ILE A 317 1.69 6.14 -8.24
C ILE A 317 1.81 4.78 -8.95
N ARG A 318 1.97 4.78 -10.28
CA ARG A 318 2.09 3.56 -11.09
C ARG A 318 3.50 2.97 -11.11
N GLY A 319 4.50 3.71 -10.64
CA GLY A 319 5.92 3.36 -10.76
C GLY A 319 6.36 3.29 -12.21
N ILE A 320 6.10 4.37 -12.96
CA ILE A 320 6.53 4.56 -14.35
C ILE A 320 7.62 5.64 -14.36
N ARG A 321 8.72 5.33 -15.04
CA ARG A 321 9.73 6.28 -15.49
C ARG A 321 9.65 6.38 -17.00
#